data_AF-A0AAJ1UND2-F1
#
_entry.id   AF-A0AAJ1UND2-F1
#
_cell.length_a   1.000
_cell.length_b   1.000
_cell.length_c   1.000
_cell.angle_alpha   90.00
_cell.angle_beta   90.00
_cell.angle_gamma   90.00
#
_symmetry.space_group_name_H-M   'P 1'
#
loop_
_entity.id
_entity.type
_entity.pdbx_description
1 polymer ?
#
loop_
_entity_poly.entity_id
_entity_poly.type
_entity_poly.pdbx_seq_one_letter_code
_entity_poly.pdbx_strand_id
1 'polypeptide(L)' 'MPRKVYTEQFKRDAVAMFESNPDTSMRKVAEELGINRSTLGCWYKQFGTNVAKDEDAAS' A
#
# COMPACT_ATOMS: atom_id res chain seq x y z
N MET A 1 -20.08 0.73 14.35
CA MET A 1 -19.97 0.30 12.93
C MET A 1 -18.74 -0.59 12.82
N PRO A 2 -18.85 -1.83 12.32
CA PRO A 2 -17.69 -2.68 12.10
C PRO A 2 -16.77 -1.97 11.10
N ARG A 3 -15.59 -1.55 11.55
CA ARG A 3 -14.55 -1.04 10.65
C ARG A 3 -14.22 -2.20 9.71
N LYS A 4 -14.39 -2.01 8.40
CA LYS A 4 -13.85 -2.96 7.42
C LYS A 4 -12.33 -2.97 7.63
N VAL A 5 -11.84 -3.96 8.35
CA VAL A 5 -10.40 -4.14 8.57
C VAL A 5 -9.89 -4.90 7.37
N TYR A 6 -9.13 -4.23 6.51
CA TYR A 6 -8.36 -4.90 5.47
C TYR A 6 -7.32 -5.78 6.14
N THR A 7 -7.27 -7.07 5.77
CA THR A 7 -6.28 -8.01 6.29
C THR A 7 -4.88 -7.58 5.88
N GLU A 8 -3.87 -7.91 6.68
CA GLU A 8 -2.49 -7.54 6.34
C GLU A 8 -2.02 -8.16 5.03
N GLN A 9 -2.46 -9.39 4.71
CA GLN A 9 -2.25 -9.98 3.38
C GLN A 9 -2.79 -9.06 2.28
N PHE A 10 -4.02 -8.58 2.40
CA PHE A 10 -4.62 -7.73 1.36
C PHE A 10 -3.83 -6.43 1.17
N LYS A 11 -3.34 -5.82 2.26
CA LYS A 11 -2.53 -4.60 2.18
C LYS A 11 -1.21 -4.82 1.47
N ARG A 12 -0.50 -5.91 1.79
CA ARG A 12 0.77 -6.26 1.14
C ARG A 12 0.57 -6.64 -0.31
N ASP A 13 -0.47 -7.40 -0.61
CA ASP A 13 -0.80 -7.81 -1.98
C ASP A 13 -1.13 -6.59 -2.85
N ALA A 14 -1.87 -5.61 -2.31
CA ALA A 14 -2.14 -4.35 -2.99
C ALA A 14 -0.86 -3.55 -3.31
N VAL A 15 0.10 -3.53 -2.38
CA VAL A 15 1.41 -2.86 -2.57
C VAL A 15 2.28 -3.62 -3.56
N ALA A 16 2.33 -4.95 -3.46
CA ALA A 16 3.06 -5.81 -4.38
C ALA A 16 2.51 -5.74 -5.80
N MET A 17 1.19 -5.63 -5.97
CA MET A 17 0.54 -5.42 -7.26
C MET A 17 0.95 -4.08 -7.89
N PHE A 18 1.06 -3.01 -7.08
CA PHE A 18 1.53 -1.71 -7.54
C PHE A 18 3.03 -1.74 -7.89
N GLU A 19 3.87 -2.35 -7.06
CA GLU A 19 5.32 -2.49 -7.31
C GLU A 19 5.61 -3.37 -8.54
N SER A 20 4.79 -4.41 -8.77
CA SER A 20 4.90 -5.29 -9.95
C SER A 20 4.40 -4.63 -11.23
N ASN A 21 3.60 -3.55 -11.14
CA ASN A 21 3.02 -2.86 -12.29
C ASN A 21 3.31 -1.34 -12.20
N PRO A 22 4.57 -0.91 -12.36
CA PRO A 22 4.94 0.51 -12.28
C PRO A 22 4.28 1.37 -13.38
N ASP A 23 3.88 0.76 -14.51
CA ASP A 23 3.16 1.44 -15.58
C ASP A 23 1.71 1.78 -15.20
N THR A 24 1.18 1.14 -14.15
CA THR A 24 -0.17 1.38 -13.65
C THR A 24 -0.15 2.46 -12.59
N SER A 25 -0.87 3.55 -12.83
CA SER A 25 -1.03 4.59 -11.82
C SER A 25 -1.65 4.04 -10.53
N MET A 26 -1.19 4.51 -9.38
CA MET A 26 -1.74 4.15 -8.06
C MET A 26 -3.27 4.31 -7.98
N ARG A 27 -3.83 5.26 -8.73
CA ARG A 27 -5.28 5.47 -8.83
C ARG A 27 -5.98 4.26 -9.48
N LYS A 28 -5.46 3.74 -10.60
CA LYS A 28 -6.00 2.56 -11.28
C LYS A 28 -5.94 1.32 -10.39
N VAL A 29 -4.82 1.08 -9.71
CA VAL A 29 -4.69 -0.06 -8.78
C VAL A 29 -5.70 0.06 -7.64
N ALA A 30 -5.89 1.26 -7.10
CA ALA A 30 -6.88 1.50 -6.06
C ALA A 30 -8.32 1.28 -6.56
N GLU A 31 -8.64 1.73 -7.78
CA GLU A 31 -9.95 1.52 -8.42
C GLU A 31 -10.22 0.02 -8.67
N GLU A 32 -9.23 -0.73 -9.17
CA GLU A 32 -9.31 -2.19 -9.41
C GLU A 32 -9.56 -2.97 -8.10
N LEU A 33 -8.87 -2.59 -7.03
CA LEU A 33 -9.02 -3.20 -5.71
C LEU A 33 -10.26 -2.71 -4.94
N GLY A 34 -10.99 -1.72 -5.48
CA GLY A 34 -12.14 -1.10 -4.82
C GLY A 34 -11.78 -0.35 -3.52
N ILE A 35 -10.56 0.17 -3.42
CA ILE A 35 -10.06 0.93 -2.28
C ILE A 35 -9.80 2.39 -2.64
N ASN A 36 -9.63 3.23 -1.62
CA ASN A 36 -9.29 4.62 -1.85
C ASN A 36 -7.79 4.78 -2.16
N ARG A 37 -7.43 5.69 -3.08
CA ARG A 37 -6.00 5.94 -3.42
C ARG A 37 -5.17 6.30 -2.19
N SER A 38 -5.77 7.06 -1.26
CA SER A 38 -5.10 7.49 -0.04
C SER A 38 -4.78 6.32 0.88
N THR A 39 -5.62 5.28 0.86
CA THR A 39 -5.41 4.04 1.60
C THR A 39 -4.24 3.26 1.01
N LEU A 40 -4.20 3.12 -0.32
CA LEU A 40 -3.08 2.48 -1.02
C LEU A 40 -1.76 3.22 -0.80
N GLY A 41 -1.78 4.56 -0.83
CA GLY A 41 -0.60 5.37 -0.54
C GLY A 41 -0.11 5.24 0.91
N CYS A 42 -1.01 5.08 1.88
CA CYS A 42 -0.64 4.77 3.27
C CYS A 42 0.03 3.40 3.38
N TRP A 43 -0.51 2.38 2.71
CA TRP A 43 0.08 1.05 2.69
C TRP A 43 1.42 1.03 1.94
N TYR A 44 1.55 1.77 0.84
CA TYR A 44 2.82 1.91 0.13
C TYR A 44 3.89 2.57 1.03
N LYS A 45 3.52 3.53 1.85
CA LYS A 45 4.42 4.10 2.88
C LYS A 45 4.69 3.17 4.05
N GLN A 46 3.89 2.14 4.29
CA GLN A 46 3.98 1.24 5.44
C GLN A 46 4.63 -0.11 5.09
N PHE A 47 4.46 -0.58 3.85
CA PHE A 47 4.95 -1.86 3.35
C PHE A 47 5.87 -1.71 2.14
N GLY A 48 5.87 -0.55 1.48
CA GLY A 48 6.76 -0.30 0.35
C GLY A 48 8.21 -0.19 0.82
N THR A 49 9.10 -0.43 -0.13
CA THR A 49 10.57 -0.53 0.04
C THR A 49 11.26 0.67 0.73
N ASN A 50 10.58 1.80 0.95
CA ASN A 50 11.10 2.97 1.66
C ASN A 50 10.98 2.91 3.20
N VAL A 51 10.23 1.97 3.78
CA VAL A 51 10.15 1.83 5.26
C VAL A 51 11.50 1.43 5.87
N ALA A 52 12.30 0.65 5.14
CA ALA A 52 13.61 0.22 5.60
C ALA A 52 14.66 1.35 5.72
N LYS A 53 14.36 2.57 5.26
CA LYS A 53 15.32 3.69 5.28
C LYS A 53 15.06 4.75 6.35
N ASP A 54 13.91 4.72 7.02
CA ASP A 54 13.58 5.66 8.10
C ASP A 54 13.81 5.07 9.52
N GLU A 55 14.05 3.75 9.64
CA GLU A 55 14.42 3.11 10.92
C GLU A 55 15.94 3.08 11.21
N ASP A 56 16.78 3.75 10.42
CA ASP A 56 18.22 3.94 10.70
C ASP A 56 18.56 5.36 11.20
N ALA A 57 17.57 6.22 11.46
CA ALA A 57 17.77 7.57 12.01
C ALA A 57 17.35 7.73 13.48
N ALA A 58 16.96 6.63 14.15
CA ALA A 58 16.59 6.62 15.56
C ALA A 58 17.22 5.43 16.31
N SER A 59 18.56 5.36 16.34
CA SER A 59 19.32 4.71 17.43
C SER A 59 20.76 5.24 17.47
#